data_AF-A0A382DAX7-F1
#
_entry.id   AF-A0A382DAX7-F1
#
_cell.length_a   1.000
_cell.length_b   1.000
_cell.length_c   1.000
_cell.angle_alpha   90.00
_cell.angle_beta   90.00
_cell.angle_gamma   90.00
#
_symmetry.space_group_name_H-M   'P 1'
#
loop_
_entity.id
_entity.type
_entity.pdbx_description
1 polymer ?
#
loop_
_entity_poly.entity_id
_entity_poly.type
_entity_poly.pdbx_seq_one_letter_code
_entity_poly.pdbx_strand_id
1 'polypeptide(L)' 'MQSIPSLKDLRQFGLNCILFAFSTQVWSQQLCPGSYNPATWNKCLGSYDFASGNQYLGEFRDGQ' A
#
# COMPACT_ATOMS: atom_id res chain seq x y z
N MET A 1 21.00 28.36 -11.84
CA MET A 1 20.80 28.15 -13.30
C MET A 1 20.84 26.66 -13.54
N GLN A 2 19.68 26.03 -13.74
CA GLN A 2 19.61 24.59 -13.96
C GLN A 2 20.15 24.27 -15.35
N SER A 3 21.17 23.43 -15.39
CA SER A 3 21.82 22.93 -16.60
C SER A 3 20.75 22.32 -17.51
N ILE A 4 20.67 22.82 -18.73
CA ILE A 4 19.77 22.29 -19.77
C ILE A 4 20.20 20.84 -20.04
N PRO A 5 19.38 19.82 -19.71
CA PRO A 5 19.78 18.43 -19.93
C PRO A 5 19.72 18.10 -21.43
N SER A 6 20.64 17.23 -21.88
CA SER A 6 20.78 16.87 -23.30
C SER A 6 19.65 15.95 -23.76
N LEU A 7 19.34 15.94 -25.06
CA LEU A 7 18.27 15.11 -25.66
C LEU A 7 18.40 13.61 -25.33
N LYS A 8 19.62 13.14 -25.05
CA LYS A 8 19.91 11.75 -24.65
C LYS A 8 19.48 11.45 -23.20
N ASP A 9 19.56 12.43 -22.30
CA ASP A 9 19.14 12.31 -20.90
C ASP A 9 17.62 12.21 -20.77
N LEU A 10 16.89 12.90 -21.66
CA LEU A 10 15.44 12.85 -21.75
C LEU A 10 14.92 11.44 -22.10
N ARG A 11 15.65 10.70 -22.96
CA ARG A 11 15.31 9.33 -23.37
C ARG A 11 15.57 8.31 -22.26
N GLN A 12 16.67 8.46 -21.52
CA GLN A 12 17.04 7.56 -20.42
C GLN A 12 16.10 7.74 -19.21
N PHE A 13 15.69 8.98 -18.92
CA PHE A 13 14.68 9.27 -17.89
C PHE A 13 13.32 8.66 -18.24
N GLY A 14 12.88 8.78 -19.50
CA GLY A 14 11.59 8.21 -19.95
C GLY A 14 11.53 6.69 -19.79
N LEU A 15 12.61 5.98 -20.14
CA LEU A 15 12.69 4.53 -19.99
C LEU A 15 12.69 4.10 -18.52
N ASN A 16 13.41 4.83 -17.65
CA ASN A 16 13.49 4.52 -16.21
C ASN A 16 12.16 4.81 -15.47
N CYS A 17 11.49 5.91 -15.81
CA CYS A 17 10.19 6.24 -15.23
C CYS A 17 9.12 5.20 -15.57
N ILE A 18 9.16 4.61 -16.77
CA ILE A 18 8.25 3.53 -17.15
C ILE A 18 8.52 2.26 -16.34
N LEU A 19 9.79 1.92 -16.07
CA LEU A 19 10.13 0.77 -15.21
C LEU A 19 9.68 0.97 -13.76
N PHE A 20 9.67 2.20 -13.26
CA PHE A 20 9.23 2.53 -11.90
C PHE A 20 7.71 2.67 -11.74
N ALA A 21 6.96 2.87 -12.84
CA ALA A 21 5.51 3.03 -12.81
C ALA A 21 4.75 1.72 -12.55
N PHE A 22 5.40 0.56 -12.63
CA PHE A 22 4.75 -0.74 -12.45
C PHE A 22 4.67 -1.21 -10.99
N SER A 23 5.37 -0.58 -10.04
CA SER A 23 5.53 -1.15 -8.70
C SER A 23 4.58 -0.58 -7.63
N THR A 24 3.81 0.47 -7.90
CA THR A 24 2.92 1.06 -6.87
C THR A 24 1.46 0.64 -7.05
N GLN A 25 1.20 -0.66 -6.94
CA GLN A 25 -0.17 -1.13 -6.69
C GLN A 25 -0.51 -0.87 -5.22
N VAL A 26 -1.00 0.33 -4.90
CA VAL A 26 -1.57 0.64 -3.58
C VAL A 26 -2.96 0.03 -3.53
N TRP A 27 -3.13 -1.02 -2.75
CA TRP A 27 -4.43 -1.58 -2.46
C TRP A 27 -5.11 -0.59 -1.50
N SER A 28 -6.11 0.16 -2.00
CA SER A 28 -6.91 1.04 -1.15
C SER A 28 -7.80 0.17 -0.26
N GLN A 29 -7.23 -0.36 0.82
CA GLN A 29 -7.98 -1.17 1.78
C GLN A 29 -8.86 -0.25 2.63
N GLN A 30 -10.16 -0.55 2.62
CA GLN A 30 -11.14 0.16 3.43
C GLN A 30 -10.98 -0.26 4.90
N LEU A 31 -11.46 0.58 5.84
CA LEU A 31 -11.44 0.23 7.26
C LEU A 31 -12.40 -0.94 7.52
N CYS A 32 -12.00 -1.90 8.37
CA CYS A 32 -12.86 -3.03 8.70
C CYS A 32 -14.14 -2.57 9.45
N PRO A 33 -15.32 -3.12 9.11
CA PRO A 33 -16.57 -2.72 9.75
C PRO A 33 -16.74 -3.35 11.14
N GLY A 34 -17.10 -2.54 12.14
CA GLY A 34 -17.50 -3.00 13.47
C GLY A 34 -16.35 -3.56 14.31
N SER A 35 -16.65 -4.51 15.20
CA SER A 35 -15.65 -5.28 15.96
C SER A 35 -15.11 -6.47 15.14
N TYR A 36 -13.98 -7.03 15.56
CA TYR A 36 -13.32 -8.16 14.91
C TYR A 36 -14.28 -9.32 14.65
N ASN A 37 -14.49 -9.61 13.37
CA ASN A 37 -15.26 -10.76 12.92
C ASN A 37 -14.52 -11.43 11.75
N PRO A 38 -13.96 -12.64 11.96
CA PRO A 38 -13.11 -13.29 10.96
C PRO A 38 -13.85 -13.62 9.65
N ALA A 39 -15.19 -13.72 9.68
CA ALA A 39 -15.97 -13.98 8.48
C ALA A 39 -16.16 -12.74 7.57
N THR A 40 -16.08 -11.52 8.11
CA THR A 40 -16.32 -10.28 7.35
C THR A 40 -15.07 -9.42 7.19
N TRP A 41 -14.05 -9.62 8.01
CA TRP A 41 -12.80 -8.86 7.96
C TRP A 41 -11.86 -9.42 6.89
N ASN A 42 -12.23 -9.16 5.63
CA ASN A 42 -11.49 -9.58 4.45
C ASN A 42 -11.10 -8.36 3.63
N LYS A 43 -9.81 -8.21 3.31
CA LYS A 43 -9.27 -7.13 2.47
C LYS A 43 -9.53 -5.74 3.06
N CYS A 44 -9.45 -5.62 4.38
CA CYS A 44 -9.69 -4.37 5.11
C CYS A 44 -8.57 -4.07 6.10
N LEU A 45 -8.43 -2.80 6.51
CA LEU A 45 -7.47 -2.37 7.53
C LEU A 45 -8.22 -2.21 8.86
N GLY A 46 -7.73 -2.82 9.94
CA GLY A 46 -8.42 -2.77 11.23
C GLY A 46 -7.46 -2.78 12.41
N SER A 47 -8.03 -2.66 13.61
CA SER A 47 -7.33 -2.87 14.87
C SER A 47 -7.93 -4.07 15.60
N TYR A 48 -7.08 -4.94 16.14
CA TYR A 48 -7.51 -6.03 17.01
C TYR A 48 -6.78 -5.96 18.34
N ASP A 49 -7.55 -5.75 19.41
CA ASP A 49 -7.06 -5.77 20.78
C ASP A 49 -7.04 -7.20 21.32
N PHE A 50 -5.86 -7.67 21.70
CA PHE A 50 -5.71 -8.94 22.40
C PHE A 50 -6.09 -8.76 23.87
N ALA A 51 -6.70 -9.80 24.46
CA ALA A 51 -6.99 -9.84 25.89
C ALA A 51 -5.75 -9.64 26.79
N SER A 52 -4.55 -9.89 26.25
CA SER A 52 -3.26 -9.66 26.91
C SER A 52 -2.82 -8.19 26.93
N GLY A 53 -3.60 -7.27 26.34
CA GLY A 53 -3.29 -5.83 26.29
C GLY A 53 -2.44 -5.38 25.10
N ASN A 54 -2.11 -6.30 24.18
CA ASN A 54 -1.44 -5.96 22.93
C ASN A 54 -2.48 -5.54 21.88
N GLN A 55 -2.14 -4.61 20.99
CA GLN A 55 -3.00 -4.21 19.89
C GLN A 55 -2.31 -4.50 18.56
N TYR A 56 -2.99 -5.21 17.67
CA TYR A 56 -2.59 -5.39 16.28
C TYR A 56 -3.23 -4.30 15.42
N LEU A 57 -2.44 -3.62 14.61
CA LEU A 57 -2.88 -2.63 13.62
C LEU A 57 -2.35 -3.07 12.26
N GLY A 58 -3.23 -3.49 11.37
CA GLY A 58 -2.79 -4.10 10.12
C GLY A 58 -3.89 -4.40 9.12
N GLU A 59 -3.45 -4.96 8.00
CA GLU A 59 -4.29 -5.44 6.92
C GLU A 59 -4.78 -6.85 7.24
N PHE A 60 -6.11 -7.03 7.30
CA PHE A 60 -6.74 -8.34 7.45
C PHE A 60 -7.04 -8.93 6.07
N ARG A 61 -6.57 -10.15 5.84
CA ARG A 61 -6.78 -10.88 4.57
C ARG A 61 -7.33 -12.26 4.90
N ASP A 62 -8.48 -12.59 4.31
CA ASP A 62 -9.14 -13.89 4.51
C ASP A 62 -9.45 -14.22 6.00
N GLY A 63 -9.72 -13.19 6.81
CA GLY A 63 -10.07 -13.32 8.23
C GLY A 63 -8.90 -13.49 9.19
N GLN A 64 -7.66 -13.37 8.69
CA GLN A 64 -6.40 -13.50 9.43
C GLN A 64 -5.59 -12.20 9.41
#